data_AF-A0A1R2C218-F1
#
_entry.id   AF-A0A1R2C218-F1
#
_cell.length_a   1.000
_cell.length_b   1.000
_cell.length_c   1.000
_cell.angle_alpha   90.00
_cell.angle_beta   90.00
_cell.angle_gamma   90.00
#
_symmetry.space_group_name_H-M   'P 1'
#
loop_
_entity.id
_entity.type
_entity.pdbx_description
1 polymer ?
#
loop_
_entity_poly.entity_id
_entity_poly.type
_entity_poly.pdbx_seq_one_letter_code
_entity_poly.pdbx_strand_id
1 'polypeptide(L)'
;MASWSKKDYYQGSESESEEEIAIEKLKERENILKEDDFFPDLGQEELNYNDLTEDELLEVIERDSPELMGILESVKNLVITSKNAKKAQDIVGIKYCQLLAMHISYYILLKAKGKVAANHPVVTSIKNIEKIIISRGKQREDDIDIEENIQENNDDGIEEIHNEGGKKREIDEKIKKNKGIVKKRKKIERNVRVKNKMKYMKKLKIRRSTLGIKDPRNQDHYEGETTGIRKNLIKSVKLT
;
A
#
# COMPACT_ATOMS: atom_id res chain seq x y z
N MET A 1 -82.88 19.62 -7.83
CA MET A 1 -81.93 18.92 -8.70
C MET A 1 -81.86 19.68 -10.00
N ALA A 2 -80.78 20.40 -10.26
CA ALA A 2 -80.63 21.14 -11.52
C ALA A 2 -80.31 20.13 -12.63
N SER A 3 -81.23 19.96 -13.58
CA SER A 3 -81.02 19.16 -14.78
C SER A 3 -80.21 19.98 -15.78
N TRP A 4 -78.94 19.62 -15.96
CA TRP A 4 -78.11 20.23 -16.99
C TRP A 4 -78.59 19.77 -18.37
N SER A 5 -78.85 20.73 -19.27
CA SER A 5 -79.21 20.41 -20.65
C SER A 5 -77.96 20.46 -21.53
N LYS A 6 -77.98 19.73 -22.65
CA LYS A 6 -76.85 19.66 -23.60
C LYS A 6 -76.44 21.02 -24.20
N LYS A 7 -77.26 22.06 -24.03
CA LYS A 7 -76.98 23.44 -24.47
C LYS A 7 -76.10 24.22 -23.49
N ASP A 8 -75.95 23.73 -22.26
CA ASP A 8 -75.16 24.40 -21.22
C ASP A 8 -73.67 24.00 -21.25
N TYR A 9 -73.29 23.11 -22.20
CA TYR A 9 -71.95 22.50 -22.19
C TYR A 9 -70.89 23.24 -23.03
N TYR A 10 -71.25 24.18 -23.90
CA TYR A 10 -70.27 24.97 -24.66
C TYR A 10 -70.83 26.34 -25.06
N GLN A 11 -70.53 27.38 -24.29
CA GLN A 11 -70.41 28.74 -24.81
C GLN A 11 -68.93 28.97 -25.15
N GLY A 12 -68.51 28.47 -26.30
CA GLY A 12 -67.20 28.75 -26.89
C GLY A 12 -67.45 29.24 -28.30
N SER A 13 -67.21 30.53 -28.52
CA SER A 13 -66.97 31.07 -29.85
C SER A 13 -65.63 30.51 -30.32
N GLU A 14 -65.64 29.36 -30.97
CA GLU A 14 -64.47 28.88 -31.70
C GLU A 14 -64.99 28.49 -33.07
N SER A 15 -64.71 29.36 -34.03
CA SER A 15 -64.85 29.01 -35.44
C SER A 15 -63.99 27.77 -35.70
N GLU A 16 -64.44 26.83 -36.54
CA GLU A 16 -63.61 25.66 -36.92
C GLU A 16 -62.20 26.07 -37.40
N SER A 17 -62.05 27.32 -37.90
CA SER A 17 -60.77 27.93 -38.21
C SER A 17 -59.87 28.22 -37.00
N GLU A 18 -60.42 28.56 -35.83
CA GLU A 18 -59.63 28.78 -34.61
C GLU A 18 -59.14 27.48 -33.99
N GLU A 19 -59.93 26.41 -34.06
CA GLU A 19 -59.48 25.06 -33.69
C GLU A 19 -58.38 24.57 -34.64
N GLU A 20 -58.52 24.77 -35.95
CA GLU A 20 -57.48 24.45 -36.92
C GLU A 20 -56.19 25.25 -36.68
N ILE A 21 -56.29 26.56 -36.41
CA ILE A 21 -55.14 27.40 -36.05
C ILE A 21 -54.52 26.97 -34.71
N ALA A 22 -55.32 26.56 -33.73
CA ALA A 22 -54.83 26.06 -32.45
C ALA A 22 -54.11 24.71 -32.61
N ILE A 23 -54.65 23.81 -33.43
CA ILE A 23 -54.04 22.53 -33.78
C ILE A 23 -52.76 22.75 -34.58
N GLU A 24 -52.72 23.72 -35.50
CA GLU A 24 -51.54 24.07 -36.27
C GLU A 24 -50.45 24.67 -35.38
N LYS A 25 -50.81 25.57 -34.45
CA LYS A 25 -49.89 26.08 -33.42
C LYS A 25 -49.39 25.00 -32.47
N LEU A 26 -50.23 24.01 -32.14
CA LEU A 26 -49.82 22.86 -31.32
C LEU A 26 -48.88 21.94 -32.09
N LYS A 27 -49.13 21.66 -33.37
CA LYS A 27 -48.22 20.92 -34.26
C LYS A 27 -46.92 21.67 -34.50
N GLU A 28 -46.95 23.00 -34.61
CA GLU A 28 -45.75 23.83 -34.66
C GLU A 28 -44.97 23.72 -33.34
N ARG A 29 -45.63 23.78 -32.18
CA ARG A 29 -45.00 23.58 -30.86
C ARG A 29 -44.41 22.18 -30.68
N GLU A 30 -45.11 21.16 -31.17
CA GLU A 30 -44.67 19.76 -31.13
C GLU A 30 -43.47 19.55 -32.07
N ASN A 31 -43.44 20.22 -33.23
CA ASN A 31 -42.27 20.24 -34.11
C ASN A 31 -41.08 21.05 -33.55
N ILE A 32 -41.32 22.01 -32.66
CA ILE A 32 -40.29 22.80 -31.96
C ILE A 32 -39.66 21.98 -30.82
N LEU A 33 -40.43 21.10 -30.17
CA LEU A 33 -39.96 20.27 -29.06
C LEU A 33 -39.60 18.87 -29.59
N LYS A 34 -38.35 18.69 -29.99
CA LYS A 34 -37.87 17.36 -30.38
C LYS A 34 -37.67 16.51 -29.12
N GLU A 35 -37.96 15.20 -29.19
CA GLU A 35 -37.66 14.27 -28.08
C GLU A 35 -36.19 14.34 -27.66
N ASP A 36 -35.30 14.63 -28.61
CA ASP A 36 -33.86 14.86 -28.41
C ASP A 36 -33.54 16.04 -27.47
N ASP A 37 -34.44 17.02 -27.32
CA ASP A 37 -34.25 18.18 -26.43
C ASP A 37 -34.63 17.86 -24.97
N PHE A 38 -35.53 16.88 -24.75
CA PHE A 38 -35.94 16.43 -23.41
C PHE A 38 -34.99 15.38 -22.83
N PHE A 39 -34.41 14.56 -23.71
CA PHE A 39 -33.44 13.52 -23.37
C PHE A 39 -32.21 13.69 -24.27
N PRO A 40 -31.41 14.75 -24.07
CA PRO A 40 -30.16 14.89 -24.81
C PRO A 40 -29.35 13.62 -24.64
N ASP A 41 -28.80 13.10 -25.74
CA ASP A 41 -27.90 11.96 -25.71
C ASP A 41 -26.68 12.37 -24.88
N LEU A 42 -26.72 12.08 -23.57
CA LEU A 42 -25.61 12.25 -22.63
C LEU A 42 -24.43 11.33 -22.99
N GLY A 43 -24.53 10.59 -24.10
CA GLY A 43 -23.44 9.93 -24.78
C GLY A 43 -22.33 10.93 -25.13
N GLN A 44 -21.40 11.08 -24.18
CA GLN A 44 -20.09 11.72 -24.35
C GLN A 44 -20.07 13.26 -24.40
N GLU A 45 -20.92 13.95 -23.63
CA GLU A 45 -20.51 15.29 -23.20
C GLU A 45 -19.30 15.15 -22.27
N GLU A 46 -18.13 15.61 -22.73
CA GLU A 46 -16.97 15.75 -21.86
C GLU A 46 -17.34 16.74 -20.74
N LEU A 47 -17.45 16.23 -19.51
CA LEU A 47 -17.70 17.04 -18.32
C LEU A 47 -16.64 18.15 -18.24
N ASN A 48 -17.04 19.38 -18.55
CA ASN A 48 -16.20 20.56 -18.41
C ASN A 48 -16.22 21.02 -16.95
N TYR A 49 -15.21 20.62 -16.20
CA TYR A 49 -15.05 21.00 -14.79
C TYR A 49 -14.51 22.42 -14.59
N ASN A 50 -14.22 23.16 -15.67
CA ASN A 50 -13.64 24.51 -15.59
C ASN A 50 -14.64 25.56 -15.10
N ASP A 51 -15.94 25.29 -15.18
CA ASP A 51 -17.00 26.22 -14.80
C ASP A 51 -17.47 26.01 -13.34
N LEU A 52 -16.94 25.00 -12.63
CA LEU A 52 -17.27 24.70 -11.24
C LEU A 52 -16.44 25.56 -10.27
N THR A 53 -17.08 26.03 -9.20
CA THR A 53 -16.37 26.68 -8.09
C THR A 53 -15.57 25.67 -7.26
N GLU A 54 -14.56 26.13 -6.50
CA GLU A 54 -13.72 25.25 -5.66
C GLU A 54 -14.56 24.46 -4.64
N ASP A 55 -15.62 25.08 -4.11
CA ASP A 55 -16.51 24.47 -3.12
C ASP A 55 -17.39 23.37 -3.75
N GLU A 56 -17.94 23.60 -4.95
CA GLU A 56 -18.70 22.60 -5.69
C GLU A 56 -17.82 21.42 -6.11
N LEU A 57 -16.57 21.68 -6.49
CA LEU A 57 -15.60 20.63 -6.81
C LEU A 57 -15.28 19.77 -5.57
N LEU A 58 -15.20 20.39 -4.40
CA LEU A 58 -14.97 19.70 -3.14
C LEU A 58 -16.15 18.77 -2.79
N GLU A 59 -17.39 19.24 -2.92
CA GLU A 59 -18.59 18.43 -2.68
C GLU A 59 -18.64 17.19 -3.59
N VAL A 60 -18.30 17.35 -4.87
CA VAL A 60 -18.24 16.23 -5.83
C VAL A 60 -17.20 15.19 -5.40
N ILE A 61 -16.02 15.64 -4.96
CA ILE A 61 -14.95 14.74 -4.49
C ILE A 61 -15.37 14.01 -3.21
N GLU A 62 -15.98 14.69 -2.26
CA GLU A 62 -16.43 14.08 -1.00
C GLU A 62 -17.51 13.01 -1.25
N ARG A 63 -18.41 13.27 -2.21
CA ARG A 63 -19.45 12.32 -2.61
C ARG A 63 -18.87 11.09 -3.33
N ASP A 64 -18.00 11.29 -4.31
CA ASP A 64 -17.55 10.20 -5.20
C ASP A 64 -16.29 9.48 -4.70
N SER A 65 -15.44 10.18 -3.94
CA SER A 65 -14.12 9.71 -3.54
C SER A 65 -13.65 10.29 -2.18
N PRO A 66 -14.37 10.04 -1.07
CA PRO A 66 -14.00 10.58 0.25
C PRO A 66 -12.62 10.12 0.73
N GLU A 67 -12.17 8.95 0.27
CA GLU A 67 -10.85 8.41 0.58
C GLU A 67 -9.69 9.24 0.03
N LEU A 68 -9.94 10.00 -1.04
CA LEU A 68 -8.92 10.84 -1.67
C LEU A 68 -8.41 11.91 -0.71
N MET A 69 -9.25 12.38 0.22
CA MET A 69 -8.85 13.38 1.21
C MET A 69 -7.73 12.87 2.11
N GLY A 70 -7.87 11.65 2.65
CA GLY A 70 -6.82 11.02 3.45
C GLY A 70 -5.55 10.74 2.63
N ILE A 71 -5.70 10.40 1.35
CA ILE A 71 -4.57 10.16 0.44
C ILE A 71 -3.85 11.48 0.10
N LEU A 72 -4.59 12.59 -0.05
CA LEU A 72 -4.00 13.89 -0.38
C LEU A 72 -3.10 14.39 0.77
N GLU A 73 -3.56 14.20 2.01
CA GLU A 73 -2.76 14.50 3.18
C GLU A 73 -1.50 13.63 3.25
N SER A 74 -1.62 12.34 2.88
CA SER A 74 -0.46 11.47 2.84
C SER A 74 0.52 11.78 1.71
N VAL A 75 0.06 12.29 0.56
CA VAL A 75 0.94 12.85 -0.49
C VAL A 75 1.73 14.04 0.03
N LYS A 76 1.08 14.98 0.73
CA LYS A 76 1.76 16.14 1.34
C LYS A 76 2.84 15.68 2.32
N ASN A 77 2.48 14.76 3.21
CA ASN A 77 3.40 14.19 4.21
C ASN A 77 4.56 13.41 3.55
N LEU A 78 4.30 12.68 2.47
CA LEU A 78 5.31 11.96 1.69
C LEU A 78 6.35 12.91 1.11
N VAL A 79 5.95 14.05 0.57
CA VAL A 79 6.88 15.04 0.01
C VAL A 79 7.84 15.55 1.09
N ILE A 80 7.31 15.91 2.26
CA ILE A 80 8.09 16.42 3.40
C ILE A 80 9.06 15.34 3.91
N THR A 81 8.52 14.15 4.21
CA THR A 81 9.31 13.02 4.72
C THR A 81 10.39 12.56 3.75
N SER A 82 10.12 12.56 2.44
CA SER A 82 11.13 12.20 1.43
C SER A 82 12.28 13.21 1.36
N LYS A 83 12.00 14.52 1.49
CA LYS A 83 13.02 15.57 1.55
C LYS A 83 13.91 15.39 2.77
N ASN A 84 13.31 15.10 3.92
CA ASN A 84 14.04 14.87 5.17
C ASN A 84 14.85 13.57 5.13
N ALA A 85 14.28 12.48 4.61
CA ALA A 85 14.97 11.20 4.46
C ALA A 85 16.17 11.27 3.51
N LYS A 86 16.07 12.07 2.43
CA LYS A 86 17.21 12.35 1.52
C LYS A 86 18.33 13.09 2.24
N LYS A 87 18.01 14.12 3.05
CA LYS A 87 19.01 14.84 3.85
C LYS A 87 19.69 13.91 4.86
N ALA A 88 18.91 13.08 5.54
CA ALA A 88 19.39 12.13 6.55
C ALA A 88 20.03 10.85 5.98
N GLN A 89 20.15 10.71 4.65
CA GLN A 89 20.63 9.50 3.97
C GLN A 89 19.95 8.18 4.42
N ASP A 90 18.68 8.21 4.87
CA ASP A 90 17.94 7.01 5.31
C ASP A 90 17.47 6.19 4.10
N ILE A 91 18.32 5.25 3.68
CA ILE A 91 18.08 4.36 2.52
C ILE A 91 16.76 3.59 2.68
N VAL A 92 16.41 3.18 3.89
CA VAL A 92 15.21 2.37 4.15
C VAL A 92 13.96 3.26 4.13
N GLY A 93 14.00 4.44 4.75
CA GLY A 93 12.92 5.43 4.67
C GLY A 93 12.62 5.84 3.23
N ILE A 94 13.65 6.04 2.40
CA ILE A 94 13.50 6.35 0.98
C ILE A 94 12.76 5.23 0.23
N LYS A 95 13.05 3.96 0.53
CA LYS A 95 12.35 2.81 -0.09
C LYS A 95 10.86 2.77 0.26
N TYR A 96 10.50 3.04 1.51
CA TYR A 96 9.10 3.11 1.92
C TYR A 96 8.37 4.29 1.28
N CYS A 97 9.04 5.44 1.14
CA CYS A 97 8.50 6.60 0.41
C CYS A 97 8.23 6.27 -1.08
N GLN A 98 9.17 5.57 -1.73
CA GLN A 98 8.98 5.10 -3.11
C GLN A 98 7.82 4.10 -3.23
N LEU A 99 7.69 3.20 -2.26
CA LEU A 99 6.59 2.24 -2.22
C LEU A 99 5.24 2.95 -2.04
N LEU A 100 5.15 3.92 -1.13
CA LEU A 100 3.93 4.72 -0.94
C LEU A 100 3.54 5.45 -2.23
N ALA A 101 4.51 6.07 -2.92
CA ALA A 101 4.27 6.74 -4.21
C ALA A 101 3.70 5.77 -5.27
N MET A 102 4.18 4.52 -5.30
CA MET A 102 3.67 3.50 -6.22
C MET A 102 2.21 3.11 -5.93
N HIS A 103 1.84 3.00 -4.65
CA HIS A 103 0.46 2.68 -4.28
C HIS A 103 -0.51 3.84 -4.53
N ILE A 104 -0.06 5.08 -4.31
CA ILE A 104 -0.85 6.29 -4.60
C ILE A 104 -1.10 6.43 -6.11
N SER A 105 -0.07 6.23 -6.94
CA SER A 105 -0.24 6.30 -8.41
C SER A 105 -1.18 5.21 -8.91
N TYR A 106 -1.14 4.01 -8.31
CA TYR A 106 -2.08 2.94 -8.63
C TYR A 106 -3.53 3.27 -8.21
N TYR A 107 -3.74 3.92 -7.06
CA TYR A 107 -5.07 4.38 -6.65
C TYR A 107 -5.65 5.40 -7.64
N ILE A 108 -4.84 6.40 -8.03
CA ILE A 108 -5.25 7.42 -9.02
C ILE A 108 -5.59 6.75 -10.35
N LEU A 109 -4.81 5.76 -10.78
CA LEU A 109 -5.09 4.99 -11.99
C LEU A 109 -6.40 4.19 -11.91
N LEU A 110 -6.74 3.62 -10.75
CA LEU A 110 -8.02 2.93 -10.56
C LEU A 110 -9.20 3.89 -10.70
N LYS A 111 -9.10 5.07 -10.08
CA LYS A 111 -10.12 6.10 -10.15
C LYS A 111 -10.28 6.65 -11.56
N ALA A 112 -9.18 6.89 -12.28
CA ALA A 112 -9.20 7.30 -13.68
C ALA A 112 -9.86 6.25 -14.61
N LYS A 113 -9.79 4.96 -14.25
CA LYS A 113 -10.46 3.86 -14.97
C LYS A 113 -11.92 3.65 -14.53
N GLY A 114 -12.46 4.48 -13.65
CA GLY A 114 -13.83 4.36 -13.13
C GLY A 114 -14.04 3.14 -12.22
N LYS A 115 -12.98 2.52 -11.69
CA LYS A 115 -13.11 1.38 -10.78
C LYS A 115 -13.34 1.85 -9.35
N VAL A 116 -14.25 1.18 -8.65
CA VAL A 116 -14.52 1.44 -7.22
C VAL A 116 -13.26 1.11 -6.40
N ALA A 117 -12.66 2.13 -5.80
CA ALA A 117 -11.44 1.98 -5.00
C ALA A 117 -11.70 1.75 -3.50
N ALA A 118 -12.94 1.95 -3.04
CA ALA A 118 -13.30 1.94 -1.62
C ALA A 118 -12.88 0.67 -0.87
N ASN A 119 -13.16 -0.49 -1.47
CA ASN A 119 -12.84 -1.79 -0.88
C ASN A 119 -11.53 -2.38 -1.45
N HIS A 120 -10.71 -1.57 -2.14
CA HIS A 120 -9.52 -2.07 -2.79
C HIS A 120 -8.36 -2.20 -1.77
N PRO A 121 -7.56 -3.29 -1.80
CA PRO A 121 -6.41 -3.49 -0.91
C PRO A 121 -5.31 -2.43 -1.04
N VAL A 122 -5.42 -1.51 -1.99
CA VAL A 122 -4.45 -0.41 -2.14
C VAL A 122 -4.69 0.65 -1.08
N VAL A 123 -5.94 0.95 -0.75
CA VAL A 123 -6.26 1.90 0.33
C VAL A 123 -5.76 1.37 1.67
N THR A 124 -5.92 0.07 1.92
CA THR A 124 -5.38 -0.57 3.13
C THR A 124 -3.85 -0.60 3.13
N SER A 125 -3.23 -0.88 1.98
CA SER A 125 -1.77 -0.86 1.82
C SER A 125 -1.18 0.53 2.07
N ILE A 126 -1.80 1.59 1.54
CA ILE A 126 -1.41 2.99 1.75
C ILE A 126 -1.37 3.32 3.25
N LYS A 127 -2.47 3.05 3.97
CA LYS A 127 -2.56 3.24 5.42
C LYS A 127 -1.51 2.45 6.20
N ASN A 128 -1.23 1.21 5.80
CA ASN A 128 -0.22 0.39 6.46
C ASN A 128 1.20 0.93 6.25
N ILE A 129 1.52 1.38 5.04
CA ILE A 129 2.83 1.97 4.73
C ILE A 129 3.01 3.28 5.48
N GLU A 130 1.98 4.12 5.57
CA GLU A 130 1.99 5.36 6.37
C GLU A 130 2.30 5.08 7.84
N LYS A 131 1.64 4.09 8.45
CA LYS A 131 1.91 3.69 9.83
C LYS A 131 3.37 3.31 10.05
N ILE A 132 3.97 2.57 9.09
CA ILE A 132 5.38 2.17 9.15
C ILE A 132 6.30 3.40 9.06
N ILE A 133 5.99 4.36 8.18
CA ILE A 133 6.77 5.59 8.03
C ILE A 133 6.71 6.42 9.31
N ILE A 134 5.53 6.58 9.91
CA ILE A 134 5.33 7.31 11.16
C ILE A 134 6.07 6.62 12.32
N SER A 135 5.89 5.30 12.48
CA SER A 135 6.58 4.56 13.54
C SER A 135 8.10 4.65 13.43
N ARG A 136 8.62 4.69 12.20
CA ARG A 136 10.05 4.84 11.92
C ARG A 136 10.53 6.29 12.09
N GLY A 137 9.65 7.28 11.94
CA GLY A 137 9.92 8.66 12.33
C GLY A 137 10.16 8.75 13.83
N LYS A 138 9.21 8.22 14.61
CA LYS A 138 9.26 8.24 16.08
C LYS A 138 10.49 7.52 16.65
N GLN A 139 10.80 6.33 16.14
CA GLN A 139 12.02 5.61 16.52
C GLN A 139 13.31 6.42 16.30
N ARG A 140 13.37 7.25 15.25
CA ARG A 140 14.54 8.09 14.98
C ARG A 140 14.65 9.26 15.94
N GLU A 141 13.52 9.84 16.36
CA GLU A 141 13.51 10.88 17.40
C GLU A 141 13.99 10.29 18.73
N ASP A 142 13.45 9.13 19.12
CA ASP A 142 13.88 8.43 20.34
C ASP A 142 15.39 8.07 20.31
N ASP A 143 15.91 7.63 19.16
CA ASP A 143 17.34 7.31 18.99
C ASP A 143 18.25 8.56 19.11
N ILE A 144 17.80 9.71 18.57
CA ILE A 144 18.51 11.00 18.68
C ILE A 144 18.54 11.48 20.13
N ASP A 145 17.40 11.42 20.82
CA ASP A 145 17.30 11.80 22.23
C ASP A 145 18.21 10.92 23.11
N ILE A 146 18.31 9.61 22.81
CA ILE A 146 19.24 8.70 23.49
C ILE A 146 20.70 9.06 23.18
N GLU A 147 21.04 9.37 21.94
CA GLU A 147 22.40 9.79 21.56
C GLU A 147 22.80 11.11 22.26
N GLU A 148 21.93 12.12 22.27
CA GLU A 148 22.15 13.40 22.95
C GLU A 148 22.32 13.20 24.47
N ASN A 149 21.45 12.41 25.11
CA ASN A 149 21.59 12.08 26.52
C ASN A 149 22.86 11.28 26.83
N ILE A 150 23.30 10.37 25.95
CA ILE A 150 24.57 9.65 26.11
C ILE A 150 25.74 10.64 25.97
N GLN A 151 25.65 11.62 25.08
CA GLN A 151 26.71 12.62 24.88
C GLN A 151 26.84 13.55 26.10
N GLU A 152 25.72 14.03 26.64
CA GLU A 152 25.71 14.84 27.87
C GLU A 152 26.26 14.08 29.09
N ASN A 153 26.00 12.77 29.19
CA ASN A 153 26.54 11.93 30.27
C ASN A 153 28.01 11.50 30.07
N ASN A 154 28.58 11.68 28.88
CA ASN A 154 29.98 11.38 28.58
C ASN A 154 30.89 12.61 28.59
N ASP A 155 30.34 13.81 28.80
CA ASP A 155 31.09 15.08 28.78
C ASP A 155 31.88 15.35 30.08
N ASP A 156 31.77 14.50 31.10
CA ASP A 156 32.65 14.49 32.27
C ASP A 156 34.01 13.76 32.02
N GLY A 157 34.37 13.45 30.76
CA GLY A 157 35.55 12.62 30.52
C GLY A 157 36.18 12.57 29.14
N ILE A 158 35.94 13.54 28.25
CA ILE A 158 36.73 13.66 27.01
C ILE A 158 37.09 15.14 26.80
N GLU A 159 38.22 15.56 27.39
CA GLU A 159 38.88 16.82 27.01
C GLU A 159 39.07 16.84 25.49
N GLU A 160 38.40 17.79 24.83
CA GLU A 160 38.70 18.19 23.47
C GLU A 160 40.15 18.67 23.39
N ILE A 161 41.04 17.81 22.88
CA ILE A 161 42.36 18.26 22.43
C ILE A 161 42.17 18.97 21.08
N HIS A 162 41.70 20.21 21.16
CA HIS A 162 41.92 21.23 20.14
C HIS A 162 43.40 21.60 20.14
N ASN A 163 44.23 20.82 19.42
CA ASN A 163 45.58 21.26 19.08
C ASN A 163 45.56 22.03 17.75
N GLU A 164 45.73 23.34 17.86
CA GLU A 164 46.25 24.21 16.82
C GLU A 164 47.70 23.79 16.51
N GLY A 165 47.87 23.00 15.43
CA GLY A 165 49.19 22.52 15.00
C GLY A 165 49.14 21.11 14.42
N GLY A 166 48.84 21.01 13.11
CA GLY A 166 49.09 19.80 12.32
C GLY A 166 48.53 18.49 12.88
N LYS A 167 47.21 18.32 12.89
CA LYS A 167 46.57 17.03 13.22
C LYS A 167 47.14 15.92 12.32
N LYS A 168 47.86 14.97 12.91
CA LYS A 168 48.38 13.78 12.21
C LYS A 168 47.18 12.99 11.69
N ARG A 169 47.23 12.58 10.41
CA ARG A 169 46.18 11.73 9.83
C ARG A 169 46.20 10.38 10.52
N GLU A 170 45.04 9.93 10.99
CA GLU A 170 44.88 8.58 11.50
C GLU A 170 45.01 7.53 10.39
N ILE A 171 45.41 6.34 10.76
CA ILE A 171 45.58 5.21 9.85
C ILE A 171 44.25 4.48 9.63
N ASP A 172 43.85 4.29 8.37
CA ASP A 172 42.65 3.52 8.03
C ASP A 172 42.81 2.04 8.42
N GLU A 173 41.72 1.38 8.83
CA GLU A 173 41.74 -0.02 9.24
C GLU A 173 42.25 -0.95 8.14
N LYS A 174 42.02 -0.59 6.87
CA LYS A 174 42.51 -1.35 5.71
C LYS A 174 44.03 -1.37 5.67
N ILE A 175 44.65 -0.22 5.94
CA ILE A 175 46.11 -0.04 5.99
C ILE A 175 46.67 -0.69 7.26
N LYS A 176 45.96 -0.59 8.40
CA LYS A 176 46.37 -1.23 9.65
C LYS A 176 46.34 -2.76 9.58
N LYS A 177 45.32 -3.35 8.92
CA LYS A 177 45.10 -4.81 8.90
C LYS A 177 45.66 -5.49 7.64
N ASN A 178 45.96 -4.76 6.56
CA ASN A 178 46.56 -5.24 5.31
C ASN A 178 46.01 -6.59 4.80
N LYS A 179 44.68 -6.73 4.78
CA LYS A 179 44.03 -8.01 4.44
C LYS A 179 44.02 -8.33 2.93
N GLY A 180 44.24 -7.35 2.05
CA GLY A 180 44.22 -7.55 0.60
C GLY A 180 42.84 -7.97 0.04
N ILE A 181 42.83 -8.53 -1.18
CA ILE A 181 41.61 -8.96 -1.89
C ILE A 181 41.24 -10.39 -1.44
N VAL A 182 40.54 -10.50 -0.31
CA VAL A 182 40.11 -11.80 0.25
C VAL A 182 38.62 -12.03 0.01
N LYS A 183 38.25 -13.27 -0.39
CA LYS A 183 36.85 -13.68 -0.57
C LYS A 183 36.02 -13.53 0.71
N LYS A 184 34.73 -13.26 0.55
CA LYS A 184 33.79 -13.21 1.68
C LYS A 184 33.64 -14.61 2.32
N ARG A 185 34.02 -14.73 3.59
CA ARG A 185 33.85 -15.96 4.40
C ARG A 185 32.55 -15.95 5.21
N LYS A 186 31.98 -17.13 5.48
CA LYS A 186 30.73 -17.26 6.25
C LYS A 186 30.97 -16.98 7.73
N LYS A 187 29.94 -16.52 8.46
CA LYS A 187 30.05 -16.24 9.92
C LYS A 187 30.44 -17.49 10.71
N ILE A 188 29.94 -18.66 10.32
CA ILE A 188 30.23 -19.95 10.96
C ILE A 188 31.71 -20.31 10.85
N GLU A 189 32.38 -19.91 9.76
CA GLU A 189 33.81 -20.20 9.54
C GLU A 189 34.73 -19.33 10.41
N ARG A 190 34.17 -18.31 11.10
CA ARG A 190 34.94 -17.50 12.05
C ARG A 190 35.21 -18.23 13.37
N ASN A 191 34.34 -19.17 13.76
CA ASN A 191 34.45 -19.90 15.03
C ASN A 191 34.41 -21.42 14.78
N VAL A 192 35.54 -22.08 15.02
CA VAL A 192 35.73 -23.52 14.79
C VAL A 192 34.73 -24.37 15.58
N ARG A 193 34.44 -24.00 16.84
CA ARG A 193 33.49 -24.71 17.69
C ARG A 193 32.07 -24.67 17.10
N VAL A 194 31.63 -23.49 16.66
CA VAL A 194 30.29 -23.33 16.05
C VAL A 194 30.22 -24.09 14.73
N LYS A 195 31.27 -24.05 13.91
CA LYS A 195 31.36 -24.84 12.68
C LYS A 195 31.22 -26.34 12.94
N ASN A 196 31.92 -26.88 13.93
CA ASN A 196 31.88 -28.29 14.27
C ASN A 196 30.52 -28.71 14.85
N LYS A 197 29.92 -27.88 15.73
CA LYS A 197 28.56 -28.11 16.24
C LYS A 197 27.54 -28.21 15.10
N MET A 198 27.56 -27.26 14.18
CA MET A 198 26.63 -27.26 13.04
C MET A 198 26.88 -28.42 12.08
N LYS A 199 28.15 -28.77 11.84
CA LYS A 199 28.52 -29.94 11.03
C LYS A 199 27.97 -31.23 11.64
N TYR A 200 28.13 -31.41 12.95
CA TYR A 200 27.62 -32.58 13.67
C TYR A 200 26.10 -32.67 13.58
N MET A 201 25.38 -31.59 13.91
CA MET A 201 23.90 -31.58 13.85
C MET A 201 23.36 -31.88 12.44
N LYS A 202 23.98 -31.32 11.40
CA LYS A 202 23.61 -31.61 10.01
C LYS A 202 23.84 -33.09 9.66
N LYS A 203 24.97 -33.66 10.08
CA LYS A 203 25.28 -35.08 9.84
C LYS A 203 24.36 -36.02 10.62
N LEU A 204 23.99 -35.65 11.84
CA LEU A 204 23.02 -36.39 12.65
C LEU A 204 21.65 -36.44 11.97
N LYS A 205 21.17 -35.31 11.43
CA LYS A 205 19.91 -35.25 10.65
C LYS A 205 19.95 -36.16 9.42
N ILE A 206 21.05 -36.14 8.66
CA ILE A 206 21.22 -37.01 7.48
C ILE A 206 21.22 -38.48 7.89
N ARG A 207 21.96 -38.84 8.94
CA ARG A 207 22.03 -40.22 9.43
C ARG A 207 20.65 -40.74 9.89
N ARG A 208 19.86 -39.89 10.55
CA ARG A 208 18.47 -40.22 10.93
C ARG A 208 17.61 -40.53 9.70
N SER A 209 17.70 -39.71 8.64
CA SER A 209 16.95 -39.96 7.41
C SER A 209 17.37 -41.23 6.66
N THR A 210 18.66 -41.60 6.69
CA THR A 210 19.15 -42.73 5.90
C THR A 210 18.96 -44.07 6.60
N LEU A 211 19.26 -44.16 7.89
CA LEU A 211 19.20 -45.43 8.64
C LEU A 211 17.83 -45.67 9.31
N GLY A 212 16.96 -44.66 9.37
CA GLY A 212 15.69 -44.77 10.11
C GLY A 212 15.92 -45.07 11.59
N ILE A 213 16.92 -44.42 12.21
CA ILE A 213 17.22 -44.58 13.63
C ILE A 213 15.96 -44.18 14.41
N LYS A 214 15.40 -45.13 15.17
CA LYS A 214 14.30 -44.85 16.09
C LYS A 214 14.82 -43.98 17.22
N ASP A 215 14.24 -42.79 17.37
CA ASP A 215 14.41 -42.04 18.62
C ASP A 215 13.78 -42.86 19.77
N PRO A 216 14.33 -42.80 20.99
CA PRO A 216 13.73 -43.47 22.13
C PRO A 216 12.28 -42.99 22.28
N ARG A 217 11.33 -43.93 22.28
CA ARG A 217 9.91 -43.62 22.41
C ARG A 217 9.69 -42.99 23.78
N ASN A 218 9.21 -41.77 23.80
CA ASN A 218 8.89 -41.03 25.02
C ASN A 218 7.39 -41.11 25.37
N GLN A 219 6.70 -42.14 24.88
CA GLN A 219 5.28 -42.37 25.06
C GLN A 219 5.07 -43.71 25.76
N ASP A 220 4.25 -43.70 26.81
CA ASP A 220 3.92 -44.88 27.61
C ASP A 220 2.98 -45.85 26.86
N HIS A 221 2.25 -45.38 25.85
CA HIS A 221 1.26 -46.17 25.11
C HIS A 221 1.45 -46.03 23.58
N TYR A 222 1.04 -47.06 22.84
CA TYR A 222 1.17 -47.11 21.37
C TYR A 222 -0.02 -46.44 20.67
N GLU A 223 0.22 -45.35 19.96
CA GLU A 223 -0.81 -44.59 19.22
C GLU A 223 -0.87 -44.94 17.72
N GLY A 224 -0.01 -45.85 17.24
CA GLY A 224 0.16 -46.18 15.83
C GLY A 224 1.42 -45.56 15.19
N GLU A 225 1.65 -45.86 13.90
CA GLU A 225 2.80 -45.33 13.15
C GLU A 225 2.47 -43.97 12.51
N THR A 226 3.01 -42.88 13.07
CA THR A 226 2.71 -41.49 12.65
C THR A 226 3.10 -41.16 11.21
N THR A 227 4.12 -41.83 10.66
CA THR A 227 4.62 -41.59 9.29
C THR A 227 3.98 -42.50 8.24
N GLY A 228 3.08 -43.39 8.65
CA GLY A 228 2.35 -44.31 7.78
C GLY A 228 3.08 -45.63 7.49
N ILE A 229 2.30 -46.66 7.13
CA ILE A 229 2.79 -48.02 6.85
C ILE A 229 2.73 -48.30 5.35
N ARG A 230 3.86 -48.66 4.75
CA ARG A 230 3.95 -49.06 3.33
C ARG A 230 3.92 -50.58 3.19
N LYS A 231 2.78 -51.16 2.80
CA LYS A 231 2.59 -52.62 2.68
C LYS A 231 3.55 -53.33 1.71
N ASN A 232 3.99 -52.66 0.65
CA ASN A 232 4.81 -53.27 -0.41
C ASN A 232 6.33 -53.08 -0.24
N LEU A 233 6.79 -52.49 0.87
CA LEU A 233 8.21 -52.17 1.06
C LEU A 233 8.91 -53.18 1.97
N ILE A 234 9.79 -54.00 1.38
CA ILE A 234 10.61 -54.98 2.10
C ILE A 234 11.99 -54.36 2.40
N LYS A 235 12.37 -54.24 3.68
CA LYS A 235 13.69 -53.70 4.12
C LYS A 235 14.62 -54.75 4.76
N SER A 236 14.26 -56.03 4.70
CA SER A 236 15.09 -57.12 5.24
C SER A 236 16.33 -57.37 4.38
N VAL A 237 17.46 -57.71 5.01
CA VAL A 237 18.67 -58.15 4.31
C VAL A 237 18.49 -59.61 3.87
N LYS A 238 18.67 -59.90 2.58
CA LYS A 238 18.63 -61.27 2.06
C LYS A 238 19.94 -61.99 2.40
N LEU A 239 19.83 -63.14 3.07
CA LEU A 239 20.97 -64.02 3.32
C LEU A 239 21.08 -64.97 2.12
N THR A 240 22.13 -64.82 1.33
CA THR A 240 22.50 -65.68 0.20
C THR A 240 23.72 -66.50 0.54
#